data_AF-A0A9D8CM24-F1
#
_entry.id   AF-A0A9D8CM24-F1
#
_cell.length_a   1.000
_cell.length_b   1.000
_cell.length_c   1.000
_cell.angle_alpha   90.00
_cell.angle_beta   90.00
_cell.angle_gamma   90.00
#
_symmetry.space_group_name_H-M   'P 1'
#
loop_
_entity.id
_entity.type
_entity.pdbx_description
1 polymer ?
#
loop_
_entity_poly.entity_id
_entity_poly.type
_entity_poly.pdbx_seq_one_letter_code
_entity_poly.pdbx_strand_id
1 'polypeptide(L)'
;MAKGIDKRKIESKRKRRQMLDPSRRALAQAKTGEPTRLERETMLETLGGQLARIDMRVAQDVDNVRHTRRGALPLGFLMYPLKGPKGEELTDVAIGGLGLSSDDIEASEHFKTLNATCGRLNLKLRLDHRYLADHPELTRSLFVVIDGWT
;
A
#
# COMPACT_ATOMS: atom_id res chain seq x y z
N MET A 1 37.87 14.01 47.86
CA MET A 1 38.57 13.38 46.72
C MET A 1 37.56 12.54 45.94
N ALA A 2 37.01 13.07 44.84
CA ALA A 2 35.95 12.42 44.08
C ALA A 2 36.51 11.80 42.79
N LYS A 3 36.10 10.54 42.56
CA LYS A 3 36.60 9.58 41.57
C LYS A 3 36.47 10.10 40.14
N GLY A 4 37.57 9.98 39.38
CA GLY A 4 37.62 10.27 37.95
C GLY A 4 36.67 9.39 37.16
N ILE A 5 35.72 10.02 36.48
CA ILE A 5 34.84 9.36 35.51
C ILE A 5 35.69 9.04 34.28
N ASP A 6 35.89 7.76 34.05
CA ASP A 6 36.67 7.20 32.95
C ASP A 6 36.04 7.57 31.60
N LYS A 7 36.64 8.57 30.93
CA LYS A 7 36.17 9.14 29.65
C LYS A 7 36.04 8.09 28.54
N ARG A 8 36.72 6.94 28.65
CA ARG A 8 36.65 5.85 27.66
C ARG A 8 35.30 5.14 27.64
N LYS A 9 34.57 5.12 28.76
CA LYS A 9 33.27 4.40 28.86
C LYS A 9 32.11 5.17 28.21
N ILE A 10 32.22 6.50 28.13
CA ILE A 10 31.21 7.37 27.52
C ILE A 10 31.32 7.31 25.98
N GLU A 11 32.53 7.19 25.46
CA GLU A 11 32.80 7.15 24.02
C GLU A 11 32.37 5.83 23.36
N SER A 12 32.49 4.71 24.08
CA SER A 12 31.98 3.41 23.61
C SER A 12 30.44 3.33 23.56
N LYS A 13 29.72 4.08 24.41
CA LYS A 13 28.26 4.18 24.33
C LYS A 13 27.80 5.11 23.19
N ARG A 14 28.58 6.14 22.86
CA ARG A 14 28.33 7.01 21.69
C ARG A 14 28.53 6.28 20.37
N LYS A 15 29.58 5.45 20.25
CA LYS A 15 29.81 4.62 19.07
C LYS A 15 28.78 3.51 18.87
N ARG A 16 28.25 2.91 19.95
CA ARG A 16 27.17 1.89 19.84
C ARG A 16 25.80 2.48 19.49
N ARG A 17 25.51 3.73 19.86
CA ARG A 17 24.29 4.44 19.41
C ARG A 17 24.37 4.92 17.96
N GLN A 18 25.56 4.96 17.35
CA GLN A 18 25.72 5.21 15.91
C GLN A 18 25.60 3.95 15.05
N MET A 19 25.46 2.77 15.66
CA MET A 19 25.09 1.51 14.98
C MET A 19 23.58 1.22 15.08
N LEU A 20 22.76 2.26 15.29
CA LEU A 20 21.32 2.16 15.10
C LEU A 20 21.01 2.29 13.61
N ASP A 21 20.84 1.12 13.01
CA ASP A 21 19.93 0.84 11.90
C ASP A 21 20.36 1.36 10.52
N PRO A 22 20.97 0.51 9.66
CA PRO A 22 21.16 0.83 8.25
C PRO A 22 19.85 1.20 7.55
N SER A 23 18.70 0.72 8.05
CA SER A 23 17.37 1.04 7.53
C SER A 23 17.02 2.53 7.71
N ARG A 24 17.50 3.17 8.79
CA ARG A 24 17.33 4.63 8.99
C ARG A 24 18.22 5.47 8.09
N ARG A 25 19.39 4.96 7.70
CA ARG A 25 20.26 5.64 6.71
C ARG A 25 19.73 5.49 5.28
N ALA A 26 19.14 4.35 4.95
CA ALA A 26 18.41 4.17 3.68
C ALA A 26 17.21 5.12 3.59
N LEU A 27 16.47 5.31 4.69
CA LEU A 27 15.38 6.29 4.81
C LEU A 27 15.83 7.76 4.72
N ALA A 28 17.05 8.08 5.16
CA ALA A 28 17.58 9.46 5.14
C ALA A 28 18.30 9.83 3.83
N GLN A 29 18.64 8.85 2.98
CA GLN A 29 19.31 9.07 1.68
C GLN A 29 18.38 8.91 0.47
N ALA A 30 17.10 8.61 0.68
CA ALA A 30 16.08 8.72 -0.35
C ALA A 30 15.82 10.20 -0.66
N LYS A 31 16.63 10.74 -1.58
CA LYS A 31 16.42 11.94 -2.41
C LYS A 31 15.64 13.09 -1.74
N THR A 32 16.39 14.11 -1.31
CA THR A 32 15.93 15.46 -1.00
C THR A 32 15.40 16.20 -2.24
N GLY A 33 14.29 15.72 -2.79
CA GLY A 33 13.39 16.49 -3.63
C GLY A 33 11.99 16.20 -3.10
N GLU A 34 11.23 17.22 -2.73
CA GLU A 34 9.80 17.01 -2.52
C GLU A 34 9.25 16.33 -3.77
N PRO A 35 8.46 15.25 -3.63
CA PRO A 35 7.86 14.59 -4.77
C PRO A 35 7.13 15.64 -5.58
N THR A 36 7.44 15.70 -6.87
CA THR A 36 6.91 16.75 -7.72
C THR A 36 5.40 16.59 -7.80
N ARG A 37 4.68 17.71 -7.85
CA ARG A 37 3.22 17.71 -8.09
C ARG A 37 2.85 16.81 -9.28
N LEU A 38 3.68 16.82 -10.32
CA LEU A 38 3.53 16.00 -11.51
C LEU A 38 3.60 14.49 -11.22
N GLU A 39 4.54 14.03 -10.39
CA GLU A 39 4.63 12.62 -9.99
C GLU A 39 3.40 12.17 -9.20
N ARG A 40 2.89 13.05 -8.32
CA ARG A 40 1.67 12.80 -7.55
C ARG A 40 0.44 12.67 -8.46
N GLU A 41 0.27 13.62 -9.37
CA GLU A 41 -0.82 13.60 -10.36
C GLU A 41 -0.74 12.37 -11.27
N THR A 42 0.46 12.02 -11.76
CA THR A 42 0.69 10.84 -12.60
C THR A 42 0.33 9.54 -11.86
N MET A 43 0.69 9.44 -10.58
CA MET A 43 0.33 8.28 -9.75
C MET A 43 -1.19 8.16 -9.59
N LEU A 44 -1.87 9.26 -9.26
CA LEU A 44 -3.33 9.26 -9.11
C LEU A 44 -4.06 8.94 -10.42
N GLU A 45 -3.57 9.42 -11.56
CA GLU A 45 -4.11 9.07 -12.87
C GLU A 45 -3.91 7.58 -13.19
N THR A 46 -2.73 7.06 -12.91
CA THR A 46 -2.41 5.63 -13.06
C THR A 46 -3.33 4.75 -12.20
N LEU A 47 -3.60 5.17 -10.97
CA LEU A 47 -4.51 4.50 -10.05
C LEU A 47 -5.96 4.62 -10.52
N GLY A 48 -6.39 5.81 -10.94
CA GLY A 48 -7.73 6.05 -11.49
C GLY A 48 -8.03 5.15 -12.69
N GLY A 49 -7.09 5.00 -13.62
CA GLY A 49 -7.22 4.10 -14.77
C GLY A 49 -7.31 2.61 -14.36
N GLN A 50 -6.61 2.20 -13.29
CA GLN A 50 -6.76 0.84 -12.74
C GLN A 50 -8.13 0.63 -12.11
N LEU A 51 -8.62 1.58 -11.31
CA LEU A 51 -9.93 1.52 -10.68
C LEU A 51 -11.07 1.47 -11.72
N ALA A 52 -10.98 2.27 -12.78
CA ALA A 52 -11.93 2.23 -13.90
C ALA A 52 -11.94 0.87 -14.60
N ARG A 53 -10.77 0.24 -14.79
CA ARG A 53 -10.68 -1.12 -15.35
C ARG A 53 -11.29 -2.17 -14.43
N ILE A 54 -11.13 -2.04 -13.12
CA ILE A 54 -11.78 -2.92 -12.14
C ILE A 54 -13.30 -2.74 -12.21
N ASP A 55 -13.79 -1.50 -12.26
CA ASP A 55 -15.22 -1.18 -12.35
C ASP A 55 -15.89 -1.84 -13.56
N MET A 56 -15.25 -1.80 -14.73
CA MET A 56 -15.78 -2.43 -15.94
C MET A 56 -15.92 -3.97 -15.86
N ARG A 57 -15.15 -4.63 -14.98
CA ARG A 57 -15.06 -6.10 -14.96
C ARG A 57 -15.51 -6.76 -13.66
N VAL A 58 -15.69 -6.00 -12.58
CA VAL A 58 -15.93 -6.55 -11.24
C VAL A 58 -17.10 -7.52 -11.20
N ALA A 59 -18.21 -7.23 -11.88
CA ALA A 59 -19.37 -8.11 -11.94
C ALA A 59 -19.01 -9.48 -12.54
N GLN A 60 -18.30 -9.48 -13.67
CA GLN A 60 -17.86 -10.69 -14.34
C GLN A 60 -16.85 -11.47 -13.50
N ASP A 61 -15.89 -10.79 -12.87
CA ASP A 61 -14.89 -11.42 -12.00
C ASP A 61 -15.55 -12.12 -10.80
N VAL A 62 -16.52 -11.44 -10.17
CA VAL A 62 -17.30 -12.00 -9.04
C VAL A 62 -18.08 -13.23 -9.50
N ASP A 63 -18.77 -13.16 -10.63
CA ASP A 63 -19.52 -14.29 -11.17
C ASP A 63 -18.60 -15.47 -11.46
N ASN A 64 -17.44 -15.24 -12.08
CA ASN A 64 -16.46 -16.29 -12.36
C ASN A 64 -15.96 -16.98 -11.08
N VAL A 65 -15.66 -16.21 -10.03
CA VAL A 65 -15.21 -16.76 -8.74
C VAL A 65 -16.35 -17.51 -8.03
N ARG A 66 -17.59 -17.03 -8.10
CA ARG A 66 -18.76 -17.74 -7.54
C ARG A 66 -18.97 -19.09 -8.23
N HIS A 67 -18.87 -19.14 -9.55
CA HIS A 67 -19.07 -20.38 -10.32
C HIS A 67 -17.99 -21.43 -10.06
N THR A 68 -16.74 -21.00 -9.89
CA THR A 68 -15.61 -21.91 -9.62
C THR A 68 -15.59 -22.45 -8.20
N ARG A 69 -16.25 -21.78 -7.24
CA ARG A 69 -16.31 -22.17 -5.82
C ARG A 69 -17.60 -22.88 -5.40
N ARG A 70 -18.41 -23.39 -6.34
CA ARG A 70 -19.62 -24.19 -6.04
C ARG A 70 -19.27 -25.38 -5.12
N GLY A 71 -19.45 -25.22 -3.81
CA GLY A 71 -19.17 -26.24 -2.78
C GLY A 71 -18.34 -25.76 -1.57
N ALA A 72 -17.65 -24.62 -1.66
CA ALA A 72 -16.96 -23.99 -0.52
C ALA A 72 -17.83 -22.86 0.08
N LEU A 73 -17.64 -22.56 1.37
CA LEU A 73 -18.38 -21.56 2.16
C LEU A 73 -18.75 -20.29 1.34
N PRO A 74 -19.93 -19.70 1.59
CA PRO A 74 -20.49 -18.58 0.82
C PRO A 74 -19.80 -17.25 1.17
N LEU A 75 -18.47 -17.22 1.28
CA LEU A 75 -17.72 -16.00 1.58
C LEU A 75 -16.52 -15.95 0.66
N GLY A 76 -16.63 -15.12 -0.37
CA GLY A 76 -15.57 -14.83 -1.31
C GLY A 76 -15.10 -13.38 -1.21
N PHE A 77 -13.84 -13.17 -1.59
CA PHE A 77 -13.31 -11.84 -1.86
C PHE A 77 -12.40 -11.90 -3.09
N LEU A 78 -12.30 -10.77 -3.78
CA LEU A 78 -11.38 -10.52 -4.89
C LEU A 78 -10.37 -9.50 -4.41
N MET A 79 -9.11 -9.71 -4.78
CA MET A 79 -8.02 -8.78 -4.52
C MET A 79 -7.39 -8.37 -5.83
N TYR A 80 -7.28 -7.06 -6.04
CA TYR A 80 -6.57 -6.50 -7.17
C TYR A 80 -5.33 -5.78 -6.65
N PRO A 81 -4.11 -6.28 -6.92
CA PRO A 81 -2.90 -5.56 -6.59
C PRO A 81 -2.86 -4.26 -7.40
N LEU A 82 -2.68 -3.13 -6.72
CA LEU A 82 -2.45 -1.86 -7.39
C LEU A 82 -1.01 -1.76 -7.83
N LYS A 83 -0.80 -1.15 -8.99
CA LYS A 83 0.52 -0.97 -9.58
C LYS A 83 0.89 0.49 -9.75
N GLY A 84 2.18 0.79 -9.63
CA GLY A 84 2.73 2.09 -9.97
C GLY A 84 2.77 2.33 -11.49
N PRO A 85 3.21 3.53 -11.93
CA PRO A 85 3.29 3.90 -13.33
C PRO A 85 4.20 3.01 -14.19
N LYS A 86 5.17 2.30 -13.58
CA LYS A 86 6.09 1.39 -14.29
C LYS A 86 5.61 -0.07 -14.22
N GLY A 87 4.43 -0.32 -13.67
CA GLY A 87 3.85 -1.66 -13.52
C GLY A 87 4.37 -2.46 -12.32
N GLU A 88 5.20 -1.85 -11.49
CA GLU A 88 5.63 -2.37 -10.19
C GLU A 88 4.45 -2.44 -9.21
N GLU A 89 4.49 -3.36 -8.25
CA GLU A 89 3.49 -3.35 -7.19
C GLU A 89 3.57 -2.07 -6.38
N LEU A 90 2.42 -1.48 -6.12
CA LEU A 90 2.34 -0.26 -5.35
C LEU A 90 2.41 -0.58 -3.86
N THR A 91 3.42 -0.03 -3.18
CA THR A 91 3.65 -0.25 -1.76
C THR A 91 3.30 0.97 -0.91
N ASP A 92 3.05 0.75 0.38
CA ASP A 92 2.85 1.83 1.35
C ASP A 92 4.01 2.83 1.39
N VAL A 93 5.25 2.36 1.26
CA VAL A 93 6.43 3.22 1.16
C VAL A 93 6.43 4.06 -0.13
N ALA A 94 6.05 3.49 -1.27
CA ALA A 94 6.01 4.21 -2.54
C ALA A 94 4.95 5.32 -2.53
N ILE A 95 3.76 5.04 -1.97
CA ILE A 95 2.68 6.03 -1.84
C ILE A 95 3.07 7.12 -0.84
N GLY A 96 3.61 6.74 0.33
CA GLY A 96 4.06 7.69 1.35
C GLY A 96 5.20 8.57 0.86
N GLY A 97 6.11 8.04 0.04
CA GLY A 97 7.18 8.80 -0.61
C GLY A 97 6.68 9.90 -1.57
N LEU A 98 5.43 9.81 -2.03
CA LEU A 98 4.77 10.83 -2.85
C LEU A 98 3.88 11.79 -2.05
N GLY A 99 3.86 11.68 -0.72
CA GLY A 99 2.93 12.43 0.13
C GLY A 99 1.47 12.08 -0.15
N LEU A 100 1.21 10.84 -0.58
CA LEU A 100 -0.12 10.30 -0.76
C LEU A 100 -0.45 9.33 0.39
N SER A 101 -1.73 9.05 0.52
CA SER A 101 -2.30 8.10 1.46
C SER A 101 -3.42 7.30 0.80
N SER A 102 -3.91 6.27 1.48
CA SER A 102 -5.12 5.56 1.04
C SER A 102 -6.31 6.52 0.93
N ASP A 103 -6.42 7.51 1.82
CA ASP A 103 -7.51 8.50 1.82
C ASP A 103 -7.51 9.34 0.54
N ASP A 104 -6.34 9.70 -0.01
CA ASP A 104 -6.24 10.41 -1.28
C ASP A 104 -6.83 9.58 -2.44
N ILE A 105 -6.64 8.26 -2.39
CA ILE A 105 -7.15 7.33 -3.40
C ILE A 105 -8.67 7.16 -3.22
N GLU A 106 -9.14 7.00 -1.99
CA GLU A 106 -10.57 6.88 -1.67
C GLU A 106 -11.36 8.14 -2.01
N ALA A 107 -10.72 9.32 -1.88
CA ALA A 107 -11.30 10.60 -2.28
C ALA A 107 -11.43 10.78 -3.81
N SER A 108 -10.78 9.94 -4.61
CA SER A 108 -10.82 10.02 -6.07
C SER A 108 -12.19 9.65 -6.65
N GLU A 109 -12.59 10.30 -7.75
CA GLU A 109 -13.86 10.03 -8.43
C GLU A 109 -13.97 8.58 -8.94
N HIS A 110 -12.86 8.00 -9.36
CA HIS A 110 -12.82 6.61 -9.82
C HIS A 110 -13.09 5.62 -8.67
N PHE A 111 -12.57 5.88 -7.48
CA PHE A 111 -12.86 5.05 -6.31
C PHE A 111 -14.33 5.17 -5.90
N LYS A 112 -14.88 6.38 -5.86
CA LYS A 112 -16.30 6.61 -5.57
C LYS A 112 -17.22 5.90 -6.56
N THR A 113 -16.87 5.94 -7.85
CA THR A 113 -17.62 5.26 -8.91
C THR A 113 -17.59 3.75 -8.72
N LEU A 114 -16.40 3.17 -8.51
CA LEU A 114 -16.25 1.75 -8.24
C LEU A 114 -17.00 1.34 -6.96
N ASN A 115 -16.96 2.16 -5.91
CA ASN A 115 -17.69 1.93 -4.67
C ASN A 115 -19.21 1.92 -4.91
N ALA A 116 -19.73 2.84 -5.71
CA ALA A 116 -21.14 2.88 -6.08
C ALA A 116 -21.55 1.65 -6.90
N THR A 117 -20.71 1.20 -7.84
CA THR A 117 -20.93 -0.06 -8.58
C THR A 117 -20.94 -1.26 -7.65
N CYS A 118 -19.98 -1.38 -6.74
CA CYS A 118 -19.95 -2.44 -5.74
C CYS A 118 -21.22 -2.43 -4.88
N GLY A 119 -21.66 -1.25 -4.41
CA GLY A 119 -22.89 -1.08 -3.65
C GLY A 119 -24.13 -1.57 -4.40
N ARG A 120 -24.27 -1.26 -5.71
CA ARG A 120 -25.37 -1.78 -6.55
C ARG A 120 -25.37 -3.30 -6.67
N LEU A 121 -24.20 -3.93 -6.56
CA LEU A 121 -24.02 -5.39 -6.61
C LEU A 121 -24.11 -6.06 -5.23
N ASN A 122 -24.45 -5.30 -4.17
CA ASN A 122 -24.39 -5.74 -2.78
C ASN A 122 -23.00 -6.24 -2.35
N LEU A 123 -21.96 -5.60 -2.87
CA LEU A 123 -20.56 -5.86 -2.54
C LEU A 123 -20.00 -4.72 -1.68
N LYS A 124 -18.94 -5.00 -0.95
CA LYS A 124 -18.16 -4.01 -0.20
C LYS A 124 -16.82 -3.81 -0.86
N LEU A 125 -16.40 -2.55 -0.96
CA LEU A 125 -15.11 -2.14 -1.47
C LEU A 125 -14.27 -1.57 -0.32
N ARG A 126 -12.99 -1.94 -0.26
CA ARG A 126 -12.00 -1.31 0.64
C ARG A 126 -10.60 -1.36 0.04
N LEU A 127 -9.74 -0.45 0.51
CA LEU A 127 -8.30 -0.57 0.34
C LEU A 127 -7.70 -1.43 1.47
N ASP A 128 -6.76 -2.30 1.15
CA ASP A 128 -6.09 -3.17 2.13
C ASP A 128 -4.59 -3.21 1.86
N HIS A 129 -3.80 -3.15 2.93
CA HIS A 129 -2.34 -3.22 2.87
C HIS A 129 -1.90 -4.59 3.36
N ARG A 130 -1.21 -5.37 2.52
CA ARG A 130 -0.76 -6.71 2.90
C ARG A 130 0.73 -6.91 2.69
N TYR A 131 1.32 -7.67 3.60
CA TYR A 131 2.68 -8.15 3.45
C TYR A 131 2.76 -9.14 2.30
N LEU A 132 3.79 -9.00 1.48
CA LEU A 132 4.14 -10.01 0.50
C LEU A 132 4.68 -11.23 1.24
N ALA A 133 4.17 -12.42 0.91
CA ALA A 133 4.58 -13.67 1.55
C ALA A 133 6.10 -13.89 1.46
N ASP A 134 6.73 -13.41 0.39
CA ASP A 134 8.16 -13.56 0.13
C ASP A 134 9.02 -12.48 0.81
N HIS A 135 8.43 -11.35 1.22
CA HIS A 135 9.15 -10.22 1.83
C HIS A 135 8.32 -9.53 2.95
N PRO A 136 8.00 -10.24 4.05
CA PRO A 136 7.09 -9.74 5.07
C PRO A 136 7.64 -8.60 5.95
N GLU A 137 8.92 -8.28 5.84
CA GLU A 137 9.62 -7.47 6.85
C GLU A 137 9.70 -5.96 6.53
N LEU A 138 9.43 -5.52 5.29
CA LEU A 138 9.86 -4.18 4.87
C LEU A 138 8.80 -3.30 4.18
N THR A 139 7.86 -3.86 3.42
CA THR A 139 6.85 -3.07 2.68
C THR A 139 5.54 -3.84 2.54
N ARG A 140 4.42 -3.12 2.58
CA ARG A 140 3.09 -3.71 2.31
C ARG A 140 2.60 -3.29 0.94
N SER A 141 2.16 -4.24 0.13
CA SER A 141 1.51 -3.96 -1.15
C SER A 141 0.08 -3.50 -0.91
N LEU A 142 -0.36 -2.50 -1.68
CA LEU A 142 -1.71 -1.96 -1.63
C LEU A 142 -2.62 -2.73 -2.59
N PHE A 143 -3.79 -3.13 -2.08
CA PHE A 143 -4.81 -3.85 -2.82
C PHE A 143 -6.14 -3.12 -2.79
N VAL A 144 -6.87 -3.24 -3.88
CA VAL A 144 -8.33 -3.05 -3.89
C VAL A 144 -8.96 -4.39 -3.53
N VAL A 145 -9.73 -4.42 -2.46
CA VAL A 145 -10.43 -5.61 -2.00
C VAL A 145 -11.93 -5.42 -2.20
N ILE A 146 -12.54 -6.37 -2.88
CA ILE A 146 -13.99 -6.43 -3.09
C ILE A 146 -14.48 -7.70 -2.43
N ASP A 147 -15.36 -7.58 -1.44
CA ASP A 147 -15.87 -8.69 -0.64
C ASP A 147 -17.38 -8.58 -0.41
N GLY A 148 -17.95 -9.55 0.31
CA GLY A 148 -19.33 -9.48 0.79
C GLY A 148 -20.36 -10.24 -0.05
N TRP A 149 -19.95 -11.07 -1.01
CA TRP A 149 -20.90 -11.98 -1.65
C TRP A 149 -21.01 -13.33 -0.96
N THR A 150 -22.25 -13.81 -0.94
CA THR A 150 -22.68 -15.13 -0.46
C THR A 150 -23.21 -15.99 -1.59
#